data_AF-A9GKZ9-F1
#
_entry.id   AF-A9GKZ9-F1
#
_cell.length_a   1.000
_cell.length_b   1.000
_cell.length_c   1.000
_cell.angle_alpha   90.00
_cell.angle_beta   90.00
_cell.angle_gamma   90.00
#
_symmetry.space_group_name_H-M   'P 1'
#
loop_
_entity.id
_entity.type
_entity.pdbx_description
1 polymer ?
#
loop_
_entity_poly.entity_id
_entity_poly.type
_entity_poly.pdbx_seq_one_letter_code
_entity_poly.pdbx_strand_id
1 'polypeptide(L)' 'MKRSLIFGLLLASFGAIGCQGSYTSIRQIDGTRYHVTRTKQGFFNAYGTVFDCQAKGDAMTCVEISDL' A
#
# COMPACT_ATOMS: atom_id res chain seq x y z
N MET A 1 -1.22 -36.42 20.59
CA MET A 1 -2.13 -35.30 20.94
C MET A 1 -1.41 -33.95 21.00
N LYS A 2 -0.30 -33.79 21.74
CA LYS A 2 0.43 -32.51 21.85
C LYS A 2 0.99 -31.95 20.51
N ARG A 3 1.39 -32.83 19.58
CA ARG A 3 1.92 -32.43 18.25
C ARG A 3 0.88 -31.81 17.32
N SER A 4 -0.39 -32.23 17.43
CA SER A 4 -1.48 -31.73 16.57
C SER A 4 -1.87 -30.28 16.92
N LEU A 5 -1.73 -29.89 18.19
CA LEU A 5 -1.96 -28.52 18.66
C LEU A 5 -0.93 -27.53 18.11
N ILE A 6 0.33 -27.95 17.99
CA ILE A 6 1.42 -27.09 17.47
C ILE A 6 1.22 -26.83 15.97
N PHE A 7 0.80 -27.85 15.21
CA PHE A 7 0.49 -27.68 13.79
C PHE A 7 -0.70 -26.74 13.53
N GLY A 8 -1.74 -26.81 14.37
CA GLY A 8 -2.88 -25.89 14.28
C GLY A 8 -2.51 -24.44 14.58
N LEU A 9 -1.64 -24.21 15.57
CA LEU A 9 -1.18 -22.87 15.94
C LEU A 9 -0.33 -22.21 14.83
N LEU A 10 0.51 -23.00 14.15
CA LEU A 10 1.34 -22.52 13.03
C LEU A 10 0.51 -22.15 11.79
N LEU A 11 -0.57 -22.88 11.50
CA LEU A 11 -1.47 -22.54 10.39
C LEU A 11 -2.27 -21.26 10.67
N ALA A 12 -2.65 -21.03 11.93
CA ALA A 12 -3.35 -19.81 12.34
C ALA A 12 -2.47 -18.56 12.25
N SER A 13 -1.16 -18.66 12.52
CA SER A 13 -0.25 -17.52 12.43
C SER A 13 0.08 -17.10 10.99
N PHE A 14 0.02 -18.02 10.02
CA PHE A 14 0.16 -17.67 8.59
C PHE A 14 -1.04 -16.88 8.02
N GLY A 15 -2.23 -17.01 8.61
CA GLY A 15 -3.41 -16.24 8.20
C GLY A 15 -3.35 -14.75 8.55
N ALA A 16 -2.53 -14.36 9.53
CA ALA A 16 -2.42 -12.98 9.99
C ALA A 16 -1.46 -12.11 9.16
N ILE A 17 -0.67 -12.71 8.26
CA ILE A 17 0.26 -12.00 7.37
C ILE A 17 -0.48 -11.35 6.18
N GLY A 18 -1.80 -11.59 6.08
CA GLY A 18 -2.65 -11.14 4.97
C GLY A 18 -3.28 -9.75 5.11
N CYS A 19 -2.95 -8.97 6.16
CA CYS A 19 -3.37 -7.57 6.21
C CYS A 19 -2.58 -6.78 5.16
N GLN A 20 -3.11 -6.73 3.94
CA GLN A 20 -2.61 -5.92 2.82
C GLN A 20 -2.53 -4.45 3.26
N GLY A 21 -1.36 -4.01 3.69
CA GLY A 21 -1.09 -2.61 3.96
C GLY A 21 -1.20 -1.84 2.65
N SER A 22 -2.18 -0.94 2.55
CA SER A 22 -2.19 0.10 1.52
C SER A 22 -1.53 1.33 2.14
N TYR A 23 -0.29 1.61 1.79
CA TYR A 23 0.41 2.80 2.22
C TYR A 23 0.20 3.90 1.18
N THR A 24 -0.13 5.10 1.65
CA THR A 24 -0.19 6.28 0.80
C THR A 24 0.83 7.27 1.31
N SER A 25 1.81 7.62 0.48
CA SER A 25 2.75 8.71 0.77
C SER A 25 2.44 9.91 -0.12
N ILE A 26 2.60 11.11 0.42
CA ILE A 26 2.39 12.36 -0.30
C ILE A 26 3.67 13.16 -0.20
N ARG A 27 4.25 13.53 -1.34
CA ARG A 27 5.45 14.37 -1.43
C ARG A 27 5.13 15.61 -2.26
N GLN A 28 5.29 16.79 -1.68
CA GLN A 28 5.17 18.04 -2.42
C GLN A 28 6.38 18.24 -3.34
N ILE A 29 6.12 18.63 -4.59
CA ILE A 29 7.15 18.92 -5.59
C ILE A 29 7.26 20.42 -5.84
N ASP A 30 6.10 21.08 -5.94
CA ASP A 30 5.99 22.52 -6.16
C ASP A 30 4.74 23.02 -5.42
N GLY A 31 4.57 24.34 -5.25
CA GLY A 31 3.55 24.96 -4.41
C GLY A 31 2.13 24.38 -4.57
N THR A 32 1.77 23.90 -5.76
CA THR A 32 0.48 23.25 -6.05
C THR A 32 0.57 21.82 -6.60
N ARG A 33 1.77 21.22 -6.70
CA ARG A 33 1.98 19.88 -7.28
C ARG A 33 2.52 18.89 -6.26
N TYR A 34 1.96 17.69 -6.25
CA TYR A 34 2.24 16.64 -5.30
C TYR A 34 2.40 15.30 -6.02
N HIS A 35 3.40 14.52 -5.64
CA HIS A 35 3.42 13.11 -5.96
C HIS A 35 2.75 12.32 -4.84
N VAL A 36 1.69 11.60 -5.20
CA VAL A 36 1.00 10.68 -4.30
C VAL A 36 1.39 9.28 -4.72
N THR A 37 2.09 8.56 -3.85
CA THR A 37 2.43 7.15 -4.12
C THR A 37 1.51 6.26 -3.32
N ARG A 38 0.80 5.38 -4.01
CA ARG A 38 -0.04 4.35 -3.40
C ARG A 38 0.63 3.00 -3.56
N THR A 39 1.16 2.45 -2.47
CA THR A 39 1.72 1.10 -2.44
C THR A 39 0.78 0.13 -1.76
N LYS A 40 0.67 -1.06 -2.31
CA LYS A 40 -0.07 -2.19 -1.77
C LYS A 40 0.89 -3.33 -1.51
N GLN A 41 0.80 -3.90 -0.31
CA GLN A 41 1.58 -5.08 0.04
C GLN A 41 0.82 -6.35 -0.34
N GLY A 42 1.33 -7.07 -1.33
CA GLY A 42 0.89 -8.43 -1.65
C GLY A 42 1.60 -9.47 -0.78
N PHE A 43 1.26 -10.75 -0.97
CA PHE A 43 1.83 -11.85 -0.19
C PHE A 43 3.33 -12.07 -0.42
N PHE A 44 3.82 -11.80 -1.63
CA PHE A 44 5.22 -12.02 -2.02
C PHE A 44 5.91 -10.80 -2.62
N ASN A 45 5.14 -9.79 -3.06
CA ASN A 45 5.66 -8.58 -3.70
C ASN A 45 4.89 -7.36 -3.21
N ALA A 46 5.57 -6.21 -3.12
CA ALA A 46 4.93 -4.91 -3.04
C ALA A 46 4.75 -4.37 -4.46
N TYR A 47 3.60 -3.76 -4.72
CA TYR A 47 3.29 -3.10 -5.98
C TYR A 47 2.64 -1.77 -5.70
N GLY A 48 2.71 -0.81 -6.62
CA GLY A 48 2.14 0.50 -6.39
C GLY A 48 1.97 1.34 -7.63
N THR A 49 1.42 2.52 -7.42
CA THR A 49 1.19 3.49 -8.47
C THR A 49 1.57 4.88 -7.95
N VAL A 50 2.27 5.65 -8.77
CA VAL A 50 2.61 7.04 -8.50
C VAL A 50 1.68 7.93 -9.32
N PHE A 51 1.01 8.84 -8.62
CA PHE A 51 0.15 9.86 -9.20
C PHE A 51 0.83 11.22 -9.09
N ASP A 52 0.79 12.00 -10.16
CA ASP A 52 1.05 13.43 -10.12
C ASP A 52 -0.28 14.16 -9.92
N CYS A 53 -0.40 14.83 -8.78
CA CYS A 53 -1.60 15.50 -8.32
C CYS A 53 -1.38 17.01 -8.30
N GLN A 54 -2.29 17.74 -8.93
CA GLN A 54 -2.32 19.20 -8.88
C GLN A 54 -3.49 19.67 -8.03
N ALA A 55 -3.20 20.52 -7.05
CA ALA A 55 -4.22 21.17 -6.23
C ALA A 55 -4.97 22.24 -7.04
N LYS A 56 -6.30 22.16 -6.99
CA LYS A 56 -7.25 23.13 -7.57
C LYS A 56 -8.26 23.51 -6.48
N GLY A 57 -7.93 24.52 -5.69
CA GLY A 57 -8.75 24.94 -4.55
C GLY A 57 -8.85 23.82 -3.51
N ASP A 58 -10.06 23.39 -3.19
CA ASP A 58 -10.35 22.34 -2.20
C ASP A 58 -10.24 20.91 -2.76
N ALA A 59 -9.95 20.76 -4.05
CA ALA A 59 -9.83 19.46 -4.73
C ALA A 59 -8.42 19.25 -5.30
N MET A 60 -8.05 17.99 -5.52
CA MET A 60 -6.86 17.61 -6.28
C MET A 60 -7.27 16.87 -7.55
N THR A 61 -6.63 17.19 -8.67
CA THR A 61 -6.71 16.41 -9.91
C THR A 61 -5.44 15.60 -10.02
N CYS A 62 -5.56 14.27 -10.08
CA CYS A 62 -4.42 13.35 -10.13
C CYS A 62 -4.38 12.62 -11.47
N VAL A 63 -3.17 12.46 -12.00
CA VAL A 63 -2.89 11.65 -13.20
C VAL A 63 -1.85 10.61 -12.82
N GLU A 64 -2.06 9.38 -13.25
CA GLU A 64 -1.08 8.31 -13.09
C GLU A 64 0.16 8.58 -13.94
N ILE A 65 1.35 8.45 -13.35
CA ILE A 65 2.62 8.70 -14.04
C ILE A 65 3.58 7.51 -14.03
N SER A 66 3.37 6.52 -13.15
CA SER A 66 4.21 5.32 -13.09
C SER A 66 3.54 4.23 -12.27
N ASP A 67 3.75 2.98 -12.68
CA ASP A 67 3.57 1.79 -11.84
C ASP A 67 4.90 1.41 -11.17
N LEU A 68 4.80 0.75 -10.01
CA LEU A 68 5.90 0.25 -9.17
C LEU A 68 5.73 -1.24 -8.88
#